data_AF-A0A6C0F4E3-F1
#
_entry.id   AF-A0A6C0F4E3-F1
#
_cell.length_a   1.000
_cell.length_b   1.000
_cell.length_c   1.000
_cell.angle_alpha   90.00
_cell.angle_beta   90.00
_cell.angle_gamma   90.00
#
_symmetry.space_group_name_H-M   'P 1'
#
loop_
_entity.id
_entity.type
_entity.pdbx_description
1 polymer ?
#
loop_
_entity_poly.entity_id
_entity_poly.type
_entity_poly.pdbx_seq_one_letter_code
_entity_poly.pdbx_strand_id
1 'polypeptide(L)'
;MISKYLCMFILLVIIIYCLIKKDDIYISKSGVNGLGLFAGRDYKKGSVIIKNLFPHKSEDKILYNIIPKKDFKKYILKEGKYINHCSIQYNSDVTTNDKKIYKLIAIKDIYKGQEITSNYDKVNMSYPFIAKSGKDFNVC
;
A
#
# COMPACT_ATOMS: atom_id res chain seq x y z
N MET A 1 1.52 -46.63 -12.98
CA MET A 1 0.30 -45.85 -13.30
C MET A 1 -0.07 -44.82 -12.22
N ILE A 2 -0.02 -45.20 -10.93
CA ILE A 2 -0.37 -44.33 -9.78
C ILE A 2 0.39 -42.98 -9.77
N SER A 3 1.66 -42.97 -10.16
CA SER A 3 2.49 -41.75 -10.18
C SER A 3 1.99 -40.65 -11.15
N LYS A 4 1.38 -41.00 -12.29
CA LYS A 4 0.89 -39.99 -13.25
C LYS A 4 -0.36 -39.25 -12.72
N TYR A 5 -1.29 -39.99 -12.12
CA TYR A 5 -2.51 -39.41 -11.54
C TYR A 5 -2.20 -38.56 -10.29
N LEU A 6 -1.23 -38.98 -9.48
CA LEU A 6 -0.77 -38.19 -8.33
C LEU A 6 -0.14 -36.86 -8.76
N CYS A 7 0.72 -36.87 -9.78
CA CYS A 7 1.30 -35.62 -10.33
C CYS A 7 0.22 -34.68 -10.90
N MET A 8 -0.77 -35.21 -11.62
CA MET A 8 -1.88 -34.41 -12.14
C MET A 8 -2.73 -33.80 -11.02
N PHE A 9 -2.99 -34.56 -9.94
CA PHE A 9 -3.73 -34.07 -8.79
C PHE A 9 -2.99 -32.94 -8.06
N ILE A 10 -1.67 -33.10 -7.82
CA ILE A 10 -0.84 -32.05 -7.21
C ILE A 10 -0.83 -30.78 -8.08
N LEU A 11 -0.69 -30.93 -9.40
CA LEU A 11 -0.73 -29.81 -10.34
C LEU A 11 -2.09 -29.09 -10.28
N LEU A 12 -3.19 -29.84 -10.23
CA LEU A 12 -4.55 -29.28 -10.08
C LEU A 12 -4.69 -28.48 -8.79
N VAL A 13 -4.21 -29.00 -7.65
CA VAL A 13 -4.24 -28.31 -6.36
C VAL A 13 -3.42 -27.02 -6.41
N ILE A 14 -2.23 -27.03 -7.04
CA ILE A 14 -1.40 -25.83 -7.22
C ILE A 14 -2.13 -24.79 -8.08
N ILE A 15 -2.74 -25.20 -9.19
CA ILE A 15 -3.52 -24.30 -10.06
C ILE A 15 -4.68 -23.68 -9.28
N ILE A 16 -5.47 -24.49 -8.57
CA ILE A 16 -6.58 -24.01 -7.75
C ILE A 16 -6.08 -23.05 -6.68
N TYR A 17 -4.99 -23.37 -5.98
CA TYR A 17 -4.39 -22.49 -4.98
C TYR A 17 -3.96 -21.14 -5.57
N CYS A 18 -3.31 -21.16 -6.73
CA CYS A 18 -2.91 -19.95 -7.45
C CYS A 18 -4.12 -19.11 -7.90
N LEU A 19 -5.23 -19.75 -8.32
CA LEU A 19 -6.46 -19.07 -8.70
C LEU A 19 -7.22 -18.47 -7.50
N ILE A 20 -7.12 -19.09 -6.32
CA ILE A 20 -7.77 -18.61 -5.10
C ILE A 20 -6.95 -17.54 -4.39
N LYS A 21 -5.63 -17.47 -4.64
CA LYS A 21 -4.75 -16.47 -4.03
C LYS A 21 -5.20 -15.07 -4.45
N LYS A 22 -5.97 -14.43 -3.56
CA LYS A 22 -6.41 -13.04 -3.72
C LYS A 22 -5.23 -12.13 -3.48
N ASP A 23 -5.15 -11.06 -4.27
CA ASP A 23 -4.20 -10.00 -4.04
C ASP A 23 -4.41 -9.41 -2.64
N ASP A 24 -3.31 -9.14 -1.95
CA ASP A 24 -3.31 -8.57 -0.59
C ASP A 24 -3.95 -7.17 -0.57
N ILE A 25 -3.91 -6.46 -1.69
CA ILE A 25 -4.47 -5.14 -1.93
C ILE A 25 -4.98 -5.05 -3.38
N TYR A 26 -5.95 -4.17 -3.65
CA TYR A 26 -6.45 -3.92 -5.00
C TYR A 26 -6.89 -2.46 -5.18
N ILE A 27 -6.99 -1.99 -6.42
CA ILE A 27 -7.42 -0.62 -6.74
C ILE A 27 -8.87 -0.66 -7.23
N SER A 28 -9.74 0.19 -6.69
CA SER A 28 -11.15 0.30 -7.07
C SER A 28 -11.65 1.74 -6.96
N LYS A 29 -12.90 1.99 -7.35
CA LYS A 29 -13.56 3.29 -7.19
C LYS A 29 -13.64 3.64 -5.70
N SER A 30 -13.14 4.82 -5.36
CA SER A 30 -13.09 5.34 -3.99
C SER A 30 -14.33 6.16 -3.66
N GLY A 31 -14.74 6.11 -2.38
CA GLY A 31 -15.72 7.05 -1.82
C GLY A 31 -15.11 8.42 -1.45
N VAL A 32 -13.78 8.51 -1.38
CA VAL A 32 -13.02 9.70 -1.02
C VAL A 32 -12.63 10.51 -2.26
N ASN A 33 -11.87 9.90 -3.19
CA ASN A 33 -11.43 10.56 -4.41
C ASN A 33 -11.07 9.54 -5.51
N GLY A 34 -11.74 9.62 -6.65
CA GLY A 34 -11.39 8.88 -7.87
C GLY A 34 -11.24 7.37 -7.64
N LEU A 35 -10.00 6.90 -7.70
CA LEU A 35 -9.62 5.52 -7.39
C LEU A 35 -8.89 5.47 -6.05
N GLY A 36 -9.14 4.41 -5.28
CA GLY A 36 -8.55 4.17 -3.97
C GLY A 36 -7.87 2.81 -3.91
N LEU A 37 -6.97 2.66 -2.94
CA LEU A 37 -6.36 1.39 -2.58
C LEU A 37 -7.22 0.69 -1.52
N PHE A 38 -7.53 -0.58 -1.72
CA PHE A 38 -8.41 -1.36 -0.86
C PHE A 38 -7.71 -2.61 -0.34
N ALA A 39 -8.11 -3.05 0.85
CA ALA A 39 -7.61 -4.25 1.49
C ALA A 39 -8.22 -5.51 0.82
N GLY A 40 -7.38 -6.37 0.23
CA GLY A 40 -7.82 -7.66 -0.34
C GLY A 40 -8.00 -8.77 0.69
N ARG A 41 -7.51 -8.54 1.91
CA ARG A 41 -7.64 -9.38 3.11
C ARG A 41 -7.72 -8.51 4.37
N ASP A 42 -7.94 -9.15 5.50
CA ASP A 42 -7.91 -8.48 6.80
C ASP A 42 -6.46 -8.16 7.21
N TYR A 43 -6.26 -6.95 7.76
CA TYR A 43 -5.04 -6.50 8.39
C TYR A 43 -5.32 -6.16 9.85
N LYS A 44 -4.52 -6.71 10.76
CA LYS A 44 -4.53 -6.28 12.16
C LYS A 44 -3.72 -5.02 12.34
N LYS A 45 -4.08 -4.19 13.32
CA LYS A 45 -3.25 -3.04 13.74
C LYS A 45 -1.78 -3.46 13.90
N GLY A 46 -0.87 -2.68 13.34
CA GLY A 46 0.57 -2.93 13.29
C GLY A 46 1.04 -3.77 12.10
N SER A 47 0.11 -4.38 11.34
CA SER A 47 0.48 -5.18 10.17
C SER A 47 1.07 -4.31 9.06
N VAL A 48 2.09 -4.84 8.38
CA VAL A 48 2.63 -4.23 7.16
C VAL A 48 1.69 -4.53 5.99
N ILE A 49 1.19 -3.47 5.35
CA ILE A 49 0.36 -3.52 4.15
C ILE A 49 1.27 -3.52 2.92
N ILE A 50 2.17 -2.53 2.83
CA ILE A 50 3.17 -2.41 1.75
C ILE A 50 4.56 -2.39 2.36
N LYS A 51 5.43 -3.31 1.93
CA LYS A 51 6.79 -3.46 2.48
C LYS A 51 7.74 -2.33 2.09
N ASN A 52 7.57 -1.75 0.90
CA ASN A 52 8.32 -0.59 0.46
C ASN A 52 7.48 0.26 -0.51
N LEU A 53 7.07 1.46 -0.07
CA LEU A 53 6.32 2.43 -0.86
C LEU A 53 7.15 3.08 -1.96
N PHE A 54 8.49 3.09 -1.83
CA PHE A 54 9.40 3.71 -2.81
C PHE A 54 10.45 2.72 -3.32
N PRO A 55 10.05 1.63 -4.01
CA PRO A 55 10.96 0.56 -4.41
C PRO A 55 11.84 0.92 -5.62
N HIS A 56 11.50 1.98 -6.37
CA HIS A 56 12.19 2.29 -7.65
C HIS A 56 13.29 3.34 -7.53
N LYS A 57 13.69 3.70 -6.30
CA LYS A 57 14.90 4.48 -6.04
C LYS A 57 16.11 3.54 -5.90
N SER A 58 17.32 4.07 -6.08
CA SER A 58 18.55 3.34 -5.70
C SER A 58 18.52 2.95 -4.22
N GLU A 59 19.03 1.76 -3.90
CA GLU A 59 19.03 1.20 -2.53
C GLU A 59 19.69 2.14 -1.52
N ASP A 60 20.77 2.81 -1.90
CA ASP A 60 21.49 3.74 -1.04
C ASP A 60 20.90 5.14 -0.97
N LYS A 61 19.91 5.44 -1.82
CA LYS A 61 19.27 6.75 -1.80
C LYS A 61 18.39 6.89 -0.55
N ILE A 62 18.79 7.79 0.33
CA ILE A 62 18.00 8.21 1.49
C ILE A 62 16.97 9.26 1.03
N LEU A 63 15.72 9.12 1.49
CA LEU A 63 14.70 10.16 1.32
C LEU A 63 14.49 10.86 2.67
N TYR A 64 14.50 12.19 2.68
CA TYR A 64 14.21 12.93 3.92
C TYR A 64 13.81 14.35 3.55
N ASN A 65 14.64 14.98 2.73
CA ASN A 65 14.39 16.30 2.18
C ASN A 65 13.43 16.24 1.00
N ILE A 66 12.76 17.37 0.74
CA ILE A 66 11.89 17.56 -0.43
C ILE A 66 12.62 17.12 -1.70
N ILE A 67 11.94 16.32 -2.52
CA ILE A 67 12.45 15.85 -3.81
C ILE A 67 11.63 16.42 -4.96
N PRO A 68 12.19 16.53 -6.17
CA PRO A 68 11.43 16.90 -7.35
C PRO A 68 10.23 15.99 -7.59
N LYS A 69 9.09 16.54 -8.01
CA LYS A 69 7.86 15.78 -8.31
C LYS A 69 8.09 14.63 -9.31
N LYS A 70 9.00 14.82 -10.26
CA LYS A 70 9.40 13.78 -11.23
C LYS A 70 10.03 12.56 -10.55
N ASP A 71 10.88 12.80 -9.54
CA ASP A 71 11.57 11.75 -8.80
C ASP A 71 10.60 11.03 -7.89
N PHE A 72 9.71 11.76 -7.20
CA PHE A 72 8.64 11.16 -6.41
C PHE A 72 7.77 10.20 -7.23
N LYS A 73 7.29 10.66 -8.40
CA LYS A 73 6.46 9.85 -9.30
C LYS A 73 7.18 8.63 -9.84
N LYS A 74 8.50 8.73 -10.04
CA LYS A 74 9.37 7.63 -10.46
C LYS A 74 9.57 6.61 -9.34
N TYR A 75 9.75 7.07 -8.11
CA TYR A 75 10.12 6.20 -6.98
C TYR A 75 8.94 5.47 -6.37
N ILE A 76 7.78 6.12 -6.28
CA ILE A 76 6.61 5.55 -5.61
C ILE A 76 6.06 4.34 -6.37
N LEU A 77 5.74 3.29 -5.61
CA LEU A 77 5.05 2.10 -6.10
C LEU A 77 3.72 2.47 -6.76
N LYS A 78 3.30 1.72 -7.80
CA LYS A 78 2.07 2.00 -8.55
C LYS A 78 0.85 2.09 -7.64
N GLU A 79 0.69 1.13 -6.74
CA GLU A 79 -0.41 1.03 -5.78
C GLU A 79 -0.38 2.19 -4.77
N GLY A 80 0.82 2.65 -4.38
CA GLY A 80 0.99 3.77 -3.45
C GLY A 80 0.40 5.09 -3.94
N LYS A 81 0.23 5.25 -5.26
CA LYS A 81 -0.40 6.44 -5.87
C LYS A 81 -1.90 6.54 -5.60
N TYR A 82 -2.52 5.46 -5.13
CA TYR A 82 -3.97 5.34 -4.89
C TYR A 82 -4.33 5.33 -3.40
N ILE A 83 -3.37 5.57 -2.51
CA ILE A 83 -3.65 5.73 -1.07
C ILE A 83 -4.24 7.12 -0.89
N ASN A 84 -5.54 7.22 -0.63
CA ASN A 84 -6.20 8.51 -0.50
C ASN A 84 -5.94 9.20 0.84
N HIS A 85 -6.02 10.52 0.82
CA HIS A 85 -5.96 11.35 2.03
C HIS A 85 -7.23 11.18 2.87
N CYS A 86 -7.08 11.03 4.18
CA CYS A 86 -8.18 11.16 5.14
C CYS A 86 -7.69 11.81 6.43
N SER A 87 -8.38 12.85 6.91
CA SER A 87 -7.91 13.58 8.10
C SER A 87 -8.52 13.03 9.39
N ILE A 88 -9.75 12.51 9.35
CA ILE A 88 -10.48 12.03 10.52
C ILE A 88 -10.36 10.50 10.66
N GLN A 89 -10.75 9.75 9.63
CA GLN A 89 -10.93 8.30 9.73
C GLN A 89 -9.81 7.45 9.11
N TYR A 90 -8.63 8.03 8.86
CA TYR A 90 -7.48 7.27 8.33
C TYR A 90 -7.14 6.04 9.18
N ASN A 91 -6.65 5.01 8.49
CA ASN A 91 -6.40 3.68 9.04
C ASN A 91 -5.00 3.14 8.74
N SER A 92 -4.19 3.89 7.99
CA SER A 92 -2.80 3.55 7.70
C SER A 92 -1.84 4.73 7.90
N ASP A 93 -0.56 4.41 8.07
CA ASP A 93 0.53 5.38 8.20
C ASP A 93 1.84 4.85 7.58
N VAL A 94 2.81 5.73 7.38
CA VAL A 94 4.13 5.42 6.82
C VAL A 94 5.16 5.34 7.93
N THR A 95 5.98 4.28 7.93
CA THR A 95 7.08 4.12 8.88
C THR A 95 8.38 3.71 8.20
N THR A 96 9.51 4.13 8.76
CA THR A 96 10.85 3.74 8.32
C THR A 96 11.80 3.73 9.53
N ASN A 97 12.80 2.84 9.51
CA ASN A 97 13.86 2.80 10.52
C ASN A 97 15.20 3.32 9.97
N ASP A 98 15.35 3.41 8.65
CA ASP A 98 16.62 3.63 7.95
C ASP A 98 16.55 4.77 6.92
N LYS A 99 15.36 5.36 6.71
CA LYS A 99 15.07 6.35 5.66
C LYS A 99 15.37 5.86 4.23
N LYS A 100 15.54 4.54 4.07
CA LYS A 100 15.73 3.84 2.79
C LYS A 100 14.48 3.04 2.43
N ILE A 101 13.85 2.37 3.40
CA ILE A 101 12.66 1.54 3.19
C ILE A 101 11.48 2.16 3.95
N TYR A 102 10.42 2.50 3.21
CA TYR A 102 9.21 3.10 3.76
C TYR A 102 8.08 2.10 3.70
N LYS A 103 7.63 1.63 4.86
CA LYS A 103 6.52 0.67 4.98
C LYS A 103 5.22 1.43 5.13
N LEU A 104 4.16 0.97 4.46
CA LEU A 104 2.79 1.33 4.83
C LEU A 104 2.30 0.32 5.86
N ILE A 105 1.87 0.80 7.02
CA ILE A 105 1.37 -0.03 8.12
C ILE A 105 -0.08 0.31 8.44
N ALA A 106 -0.83 -0.68 8.92
CA ALA A 106 -2.15 -0.47 9.48
C ALA A 106 -2.03 0.12 10.89
N ILE A 107 -2.66 1.25 11.18
CA ILE A 107 -2.69 1.85 12.54
C ILE A 107 -3.96 1.48 13.33
N LYS A 108 -4.90 0.82 12.66
CA LYS A 108 -6.14 0.22 13.19
C LYS A 108 -6.35 -1.11 12.46
N ASP A 109 -7.29 -1.93 12.91
CA ASP A 109 -7.72 -3.08 12.12
C ASP A 109 -8.37 -2.58 10.81
N ILE A 110 -8.02 -3.21 9.69
CA ILE A 110 -8.57 -2.93 8.35
C ILE A 110 -9.14 -4.23 7.83
N TYR A 111 -10.45 -4.31 7.69
CA TYR A 111 -11.13 -5.48 7.15
C TYR A 111 -11.05 -5.50 5.64
N LYS A 112 -11.10 -6.70 5.08
CA LYS A 112 -11.19 -6.92 3.65
C LYS A 112 -12.31 -6.06 3.03
N GLY A 113 -11.97 -5.40 1.93
CA GLY A 113 -12.87 -4.52 1.20
C GLY A 113 -12.90 -3.08 1.71
N GLN A 114 -12.24 -2.76 2.83
CA GLN A 114 -12.11 -1.38 3.29
C GLN A 114 -11.04 -0.63 2.50
N GLU A 115 -11.28 0.66 2.27
CA GLU A 115 -10.31 1.57 1.67
C GLU A 115 -9.18 1.85 2.66
N ILE A 116 -7.95 1.83 2.15
CA ILE A 116 -6.73 2.13 2.88
C ILE A 116 -6.42 3.60 2.66
N THR A 117 -6.52 4.38 3.73
CA THR A 117 -6.33 5.83 3.70
C THR A 117 -5.31 6.27 4.72
N SER A 118 -4.60 7.37 4.43
CA SER A 118 -3.59 7.95 5.31
C SER A 118 -3.83 9.44 5.51
N ASN A 119 -3.41 9.98 6.65
CA ASN A 119 -3.41 11.42 6.86
C ASN A 119 -2.13 12.03 6.27
N TYR A 120 -2.22 12.60 5.08
CA TYR A 120 -1.07 13.18 4.38
C TYR A 120 -0.35 14.27 5.17
N ASP A 121 -1.06 15.05 5.99
CA ASP A 121 -0.45 16.14 6.74
C ASP A 121 0.43 15.58 7.86
N LYS A 122 -0.04 14.50 8.52
CA LYS A 122 0.78 13.75 9.49
C LYS A 122 1.98 13.07 8.84
N VAL A 123 1.78 12.45 7.68
CA VAL A 123 2.85 11.82 6.91
C VAL A 123 3.88 12.86 6.47
N ASN A 124 3.45 14.02 5.97
CA ASN A 124 4.33 15.11 5.54
C ASN A 124 5.15 15.70 6.70
N MET A 125 4.56 15.87 7.88
CA MET A 125 5.29 16.33 9.07
C MET A 125 6.46 15.39 9.42
N SER A 126 6.28 14.09 9.23
CA SER A 126 7.33 13.09 9.46
C SER A 126 8.31 12.96 8.29
N TYR A 127 7.79 13.13 7.06
CA TYR A 127 8.51 12.90 5.80
C TYR A 127 8.20 14.02 4.78
N PRO A 128 8.90 15.17 4.83
CA PRO A 128 8.57 16.36 4.04
C PRO A 128 8.58 16.17 2.52
N PHE A 129 9.22 15.11 2.01
CA PHE A 129 9.23 14.78 0.59
C PHE A 129 7.91 14.17 0.07
N ILE A 130 7.04 13.71 0.97
CA ILE A 130 5.66 13.31 0.67
C ILE A 130 4.79 14.55 0.82
N ALA A 131 4.10 14.96 -0.25
CA ALA A 131 3.32 16.20 -0.23
C ALA A 131 2.18 16.15 0.82
N LYS A 132 1.93 17.31 1.45
CA LYS A 132 0.76 17.56 2.29
C LYS A 132 -0.56 17.56 1.49
N SER A 133 -1.69 17.55 2.18
CA SER A 133 -3.00 17.71 1.55
C SER A 133 -3.12 19.09 0.87
N GLY A 134 -3.85 19.15 -0.24
CA GLY A 134 -4.22 20.43 -0.87
C GLY A 134 -5.35 21.11 -0.08
N LYS A 135 -5.49 22.44 -0.22
CA LYS A 135 -6.52 23.21 0.50
C LYS A 135 -7.96 22.74 0.23
N ASP A 136 -8.19 22.12 -0.93
CA ASP A 136 -9.52 21.70 -1.40
C ASP A 136 -9.75 20.18 -1.27
N PHE A 137 -8.93 19.46 -0.50
CA PHE A 137 -9.16 18.04 -0.28
C PHE A 137 -10.38 17.83 0.61
N ASN A 138 -11.31 16.99 0.14
CA ASN A 138 -12.47 16.60 0.93
C ASN A 138 -12.03 15.94 2.23
N VAL A 139 -12.62 16.41 3.33
CA VAL A 139 -12.54 15.75 4.61
C VAL A 139 -13.33 14.45 4.52
N CYS A 140 -12.64 13.33 4.71
CA CYS A 140 -13.23 12.16 5.34
C CYS A 140 -12.72 12.07 6.79
#